data_AF-A0A094GN18-F1
#
_entry.id   AF-A0A094GN18-F1
#
_cell.length_a   1.000
_cell.length_b   1.000
_cell.length_c   1.000
_cell.angle_alpha   90.00
_cell.angle_beta   90.00
_cell.angle_gamma   90.00
#
_symmetry.space_group_name_H-M   'P 1'
#
loop_
_entity.id
_entity.type
_entity.pdbx_description
1 polymer ?
#
loop_
_entity_poly.entity_id
_entity_poly.type
_entity_poly.pdbx_seq_one_letter_code
_entity_poly.pdbx_strand_id
1 'polypeptide(L)'
;MSSTRYESLSTLPLTEAKSSEEDESSSDTALLQDEFRKTFATPQFFSGSYVPWAISAVISLLCLGLLIDSIRMHTAASQSCVAKHSIWSPALGIVNEEYNLLRYSGTFKNGSPYKGPPSPSVDAAWDNITEIGTFAIDKEGVIRTGADPEFAVRYPDDVGAGAGGKYMATLEVFHQIHCVNLLWKTTYPDYYTEIKIDFMKDEKTLRNHLDHCADLLRQSLQCTGDTSVITYDWVNGRDIPYPNFNTLHKCRNFDNILQWGKAHQLPKYHNGRFLKPAGTPGREMPP
;
A
#
# COMPACT_ATOMS: atom_id res chain seq x y z
N MET A 1 -14.18 40.36 -12.27
CA MET A 1 -14.76 41.71 -12.05
C MET A 1 -16.28 41.59 -12.06
N SER A 2 -16.91 41.56 -10.90
CA SER A 2 -18.07 42.39 -10.58
C SER A 2 -18.32 42.27 -9.08
N SER A 3 -18.30 43.41 -8.42
CA SER A 3 -18.32 43.64 -6.98
C SER A 3 -19.55 44.48 -6.69
N THR A 4 -20.27 44.17 -5.61
CA THR A 4 -21.07 45.11 -4.81
C THR A 4 -21.46 44.36 -3.54
N ARG A 5 -20.73 44.48 -2.43
CA ARG A 5 -20.58 45.61 -1.48
C ARG A 5 -21.87 45.85 -0.69
N TYR A 6 -21.86 45.37 0.57
CA TYR A 6 -22.79 45.71 1.64
C TYR A 6 -22.60 47.18 2.05
N GLU A 7 -23.70 47.92 2.18
CA GLU A 7 -23.70 49.27 2.76
C GLU A 7 -24.01 49.21 4.26
N SER A 8 -23.19 49.95 5.00
CA SER A 8 -23.30 50.29 6.42
C SER A 8 -23.63 51.77 6.50
N LEU A 9 -24.63 52.14 7.31
CA LEU A 9 -24.97 53.51 7.71
C LEU A 9 -25.22 53.45 9.23
N SER A 10 -24.24 53.80 10.06
CA SER A 10 -23.85 55.14 10.51
C SER A 10 -24.85 55.79 11.47
N THR A 11 -24.37 55.94 12.70
CA THR A 11 -24.91 56.64 13.87
C THR A 11 -24.92 58.18 13.73
N LEU A 12 -25.63 58.81 14.68
CA LEU A 12 -25.55 60.20 15.22
C LEU A 12 -26.77 61.10 14.89
N PRO A 13 -27.08 62.16 15.67
CA PRO A 13 -26.72 62.49 17.06
C PRO A 13 -27.91 62.96 17.93
N LEU A 14 -27.60 63.13 19.23
CA LEU A 14 -28.39 63.79 20.27
C LEU A 14 -28.66 65.27 19.98
N THR A 15 -29.85 65.76 20.36
CA THR A 15 -30.13 67.17 20.59
C THR A 15 -30.70 67.36 22.00
N GLU A 16 -30.00 68.20 22.78
CA GLU A 16 -30.43 68.76 24.06
C GLU A 16 -31.61 69.72 23.87
N ALA A 17 -32.55 69.72 24.81
CA ALA A 17 -33.41 70.85 25.09
C ALA A 17 -33.51 71.02 26.62
N LYS A 18 -33.26 72.24 27.08
CA LYS A 18 -33.14 72.67 28.47
C LYS A 18 -34.28 73.64 28.80
N SER A 19 -35.02 73.40 29.88
CA SER A 19 -35.75 74.35 30.75
C SER A 19 -36.61 73.53 31.71
N SER A 20 -36.83 73.84 32.98
CA SER A 20 -36.52 74.96 33.87
C SER A 20 -36.83 74.46 35.30
N GLU A 21 -36.25 75.13 36.29
CA GLU A 21 -36.28 74.86 37.73
C GLU A 21 -37.69 74.74 38.34
N GLU A 22 -37.81 73.97 39.43
CA GLU A 22 -38.21 74.50 40.75
C GLU A 22 -38.00 73.43 41.85
N ASP A 23 -37.34 73.87 42.93
CA ASP A 23 -36.91 73.11 44.10
C ASP A 23 -38.08 72.80 45.05
N GLU A 24 -38.28 71.52 45.40
CA GLU A 24 -38.80 71.10 46.71
C GLU A 24 -38.60 69.58 46.91
N SER A 25 -37.63 69.19 47.74
CA SER A 25 -37.56 67.96 48.57
C SER A 25 -36.11 67.47 48.75
N SER A 26 -35.39 68.13 49.66
CA SER A 26 -34.07 67.71 50.14
C SER A 26 -34.14 66.60 51.21
N SER A 27 -35.34 66.20 51.65
CA SER A 27 -35.52 65.21 52.72
C SER A 27 -35.82 63.81 52.16
N ASP A 28 -36.65 63.70 51.12
CA ASP A 28 -37.06 62.40 50.59
C ASP A 28 -36.01 61.81 49.64
N THR A 29 -35.20 62.66 49.02
CA THR A 29 -34.07 62.25 48.18
C THR A 29 -33.00 61.52 48.99
N ALA A 30 -32.70 61.93 50.23
CA ALA A 30 -31.71 61.26 51.08
C ALA A 30 -32.18 59.87 51.56
N LEU A 31 -33.48 59.72 51.86
CA LEU A 31 -34.07 58.44 52.27
C LEU A 31 -34.21 57.46 51.09
N LEU A 32 -34.63 57.95 49.92
CA LEU A 32 -34.69 57.13 48.71
C LEU A 32 -33.30 56.72 48.22
N GLN A 33 -32.27 57.55 48.42
CA GLN A 33 -30.91 57.25 48.03
C GLN A 33 -30.23 56.26 49.01
N ASP A 34 -30.60 56.25 50.29
CA ASP A 34 -30.14 55.24 51.25
C ASP A 34 -30.83 53.87 51.04
N GLU A 35 -32.13 53.86 50.71
CA GLU A 35 -32.86 52.65 50.28
C GLU A 35 -32.33 52.12 48.94
N PHE A 36 -32.10 52.96 47.93
CA PHE A 36 -31.48 52.54 46.67
C PHE A 36 -30.05 52.01 46.86
N ARG A 37 -29.25 52.62 47.76
CA ARG A 37 -27.88 52.18 48.04
C ARG A 37 -27.82 50.84 48.76
N LYS A 38 -28.85 50.50 49.55
CA LYS A 38 -29.03 49.17 50.15
C LYS A 38 -29.55 48.13 49.15
N THR A 39 -30.32 48.56 48.15
CA THR A 39 -30.87 47.65 47.12
C THR A 39 -29.85 47.34 46.01
N PHE A 40 -28.87 48.23 45.77
CA PHE A 40 -27.79 48.06 44.80
C PHE A 40 -26.41 47.91 45.44
N ALA A 41 -26.34 47.39 46.67
CA ALA A 41 -25.11 46.76 47.14
C ALA A 41 -24.89 45.51 46.27
N THR A 42 -24.28 45.70 45.10
CA THR A 42 -23.75 44.59 44.30
C THR A 42 -22.87 43.77 45.24
N PRO A 43 -23.21 42.51 45.52
CA PRO A 43 -22.31 41.71 46.31
C PRO A 43 -21.01 41.61 45.50
N GLN A 44 -19.90 42.00 46.11
CA GLN A 44 -18.57 41.67 45.62
C GLN A 44 -18.42 40.14 45.71
N PHE A 45 -19.09 39.39 44.84
CA PHE A 45 -18.78 38.00 44.58
C PHE A 45 -17.61 37.95 43.58
N PHE A 46 -16.44 38.38 44.04
CA PHE A 46 -15.20 37.74 43.59
C PHE A 46 -14.94 36.53 44.51
N SER A 47 -15.88 35.57 44.54
CA SER A 47 -15.48 34.19 44.77
C SER A 47 -15.08 33.68 43.39
N GLY A 48 -13.78 33.48 43.17
CA GLY A 48 -13.28 32.95 41.90
C GLY A 48 -13.90 31.59 41.66
N SER A 49 -14.99 31.53 40.91
CA SER A 49 -15.68 30.29 40.64
C SER A 49 -14.74 29.42 39.82
N TYR A 50 -14.21 28.36 40.44
CA TYR A 50 -13.32 27.39 39.79
C TYR A 50 -14.07 26.50 38.79
N VAL A 51 -15.40 26.60 38.73
CA VAL A 51 -16.27 25.79 37.87
C VAL A 51 -15.92 25.90 36.37
N PRO A 52 -15.80 27.08 35.74
CA PRO A 52 -15.39 27.20 34.33
C PRO A 52 -13.99 26.63 34.05
N TRP A 53 -13.05 26.75 34.98
CA TRP A 53 -11.71 26.17 34.86
C TRP A 53 -11.75 24.64 34.96
N ALA A 54 -12.56 24.09 35.87
CA ALA A 54 -12.79 22.65 36.00
C ALA A 54 -13.45 22.07 34.74
N ILE A 55 -14.47 22.74 34.19
CA ILE A 55 -15.12 22.34 32.94
C ILE A 55 -14.12 22.37 31.77
N SER A 56 -13.34 23.44 31.66
CA SER A 56 -12.32 23.57 30.61
C SER A 56 -11.24 22.50 30.72
N ALA A 57 -10.82 22.14 31.94
CA ALA A 57 -9.88 21.05 32.18
C ALA A 57 -10.45 19.69 31.77
N VAL A 58 -11.72 19.40 32.11
CA VAL A 58 -12.41 18.16 31.71
C VAL A 58 -12.52 18.06 30.19
N ILE A 59 -12.93 19.14 29.52
CA ILE A 59 -13.01 19.17 28.05
C ILE A 59 -11.63 18.97 27.43
N SER A 60 -10.60 19.63 27.96
CA SER A 60 -9.23 19.49 27.45
C SER A 60 -8.69 18.06 27.60
N LEU A 61 -8.99 17.40 28.73
CA LEU A 61 -8.63 15.99 28.96
C LEU A 61 -9.38 15.05 28.01
N LEU A 62 -10.66 15.31 27.75
CA LEU A 62 -11.44 14.56 26.77
C LEU A 62 -10.88 14.74 25.35
N CYS A 63 -10.58 15.96 24.94
CA CYS A 63 -9.97 16.25 23.64
C CYS A 63 -8.60 15.60 23.50
N LEU A 64 -7.76 15.63 24.54
CA LEU A 64 -6.45 14.98 24.53
C LEU A 64 -6.60 13.45 24.44
N GLY A 65 -7.57 12.87 25.16
CA GLY A 65 -7.89 11.45 25.09
C GLY A 65 -8.31 11.04 23.67
N LEU A 66 -9.23 11.79 23.05
CA LEU A 66 -9.68 11.55 21.67
C LEU A 66 -8.54 11.71 20.65
N LEU A 67 -7.63 12.68 20.86
CA LEU A 67 -6.47 12.86 20.00
C LEU A 67 -5.49 11.69 20.12
N ILE A 68 -5.19 11.24 21.34
CA ILE A 68 -4.31 10.09 21.57
C ILE A 68 -4.92 8.82 20.95
N ASP A 69 -6.22 8.60 21.13
CA ASP A 69 -6.92 7.45 20.55
C ASP A 69 -6.92 7.51 19.02
N SER A 70 -7.19 8.68 18.43
CA SER A 70 -7.10 8.91 16.99
C SER A 70 -5.71 8.62 16.44
N ILE A 71 -4.65 9.07 17.12
CA ILE A 71 -3.27 8.79 16.73
C ILE A 71 -2.99 7.28 16.79
N ARG A 72 -3.38 6.62 17.88
CA ARG A 72 -3.20 5.16 18.05
C ARG A 72 -3.92 4.38 16.97
N MET A 73 -5.17 4.72 16.68
CA MET A 73 -5.96 4.12 15.61
C MET A 73 -5.32 4.33 14.25
N HIS A 74 -4.81 5.53 13.96
CA HIS A 74 -4.18 5.83 12.68
C HIS A 74 -2.85 5.08 12.51
N THR A 75 -2.01 5.02 13.55
CA THR A 75 -0.76 4.26 13.52
C THR A 75 -1.01 2.77 13.39
N ALA A 76 -1.99 2.22 14.10
CA ALA A 76 -2.36 0.81 13.99
C ALA A 76 -2.98 0.47 12.62
N ALA A 77 -3.70 1.42 12.01
CA ALA A 77 -4.30 1.24 10.69
C ALA A 77 -3.26 1.22 9.56
N SER A 78 -2.23 2.08 9.61
CA SER A 78 -1.16 2.13 8.60
C SER A 78 -0.48 0.76 8.44
N GLN A 79 0.04 0.23 9.55
CA GLN A 79 0.69 -1.09 9.62
C GLN A 79 -0.22 -2.26 9.20
N SER A 80 -1.51 -2.05 8.94
CA SER A 80 -2.48 -3.08 8.58
C SER A 80 -2.62 -3.35 7.08
N CYS A 81 -2.37 -2.40 6.17
CA CYS A 81 -2.72 -2.61 4.75
C CYS A 81 -1.82 -3.63 4.05
N VAL A 82 -0.50 -3.47 4.19
CA VAL A 82 0.48 -4.43 3.65
C VAL A 82 0.31 -5.80 4.32
N ALA A 83 0.04 -5.83 5.63
CA ALA A 83 -0.19 -7.05 6.38
C ALA A 83 -1.49 -7.77 5.99
N LYS A 84 -2.56 -7.03 5.65
CA LYS A 84 -3.86 -7.60 5.20
C LYS A 84 -3.78 -8.25 3.82
N HIS A 85 -2.91 -7.75 2.95
CA HIS A 85 -2.78 -8.20 1.57
C HIS A 85 -1.48 -8.98 1.30
N SER A 86 -0.78 -9.43 2.34
CA SER A 86 0.46 -10.20 2.17
C SER A 86 0.56 -11.34 3.16
N ILE A 87 1.00 -12.49 2.67
CA ILE A 87 1.59 -13.51 3.53
C ILE A 87 3.04 -13.12 3.86
N TRP A 88 3.60 -13.70 4.91
CA TRP A 88 4.98 -13.44 5.28
C TRP A 88 5.94 -13.85 4.16
N SER A 89 6.92 -12.97 3.90
CA SER A 89 8.15 -13.26 3.18
C SER A 89 9.27 -12.41 3.77
N PRO A 90 10.55 -12.79 3.60
CA PRO A 90 11.67 -11.96 4.05
C PRO A 90 11.77 -10.63 3.30
N ALA A 91 11.17 -10.51 2.11
CA ALA A 91 11.09 -9.27 1.36
C ALA A 91 9.94 -8.34 1.79
N LEU A 92 9.07 -8.76 2.72
CA LEU A 92 7.91 -7.95 3.10
C LEU A 92 8.30 -6.59 3.70
N GLY A 93 9.46 -6.51 4.37
CA GLY A 93 9.95 -5.26 4.96
C GLY A 93 10.34 -4.18 3.94
N ILE A 94 10.64 -4.55 2.68
CA ILE A 94 10.91 -3.58 1.61
C ILE A 94 9.64 -3.18 0.83
N VAL A 95 8.52 -3.86 1.09
CA VAL A 95 7.20 -3.47 0.61
C VAL A 95 6.60 -2.52 1.63
N ASN A 96 6.85 -1.23 1.45
CA ASN A 96 6.23 -0.18 2.24
C ASN A 96 4.79 0.11 1.75
N GLU A 97 4.09 1.00 2.46
CA GLU A 97 2.77 1.50 2.04
C GLU A 97 2.83 2.47 0.85
N GLU A 98 4.02 2.71 0.28
CA GLU A 98 4.18 3.58 -0.88
C GLU A 98 3.90 2.79 -2.15
N TYR A 99 2.67 2.89 -2.62
CA TYR A 99 2.27 2.37 -3.92
C TYR A 99 2.59 3.38 -5.01
N ASN A 100 3.19 2.89 -6.09
CA ASN A 100 3.43 3.68 -7.29
C ASN A 100 2.15 3.72 -8.12
N LEU A 101 1.70 4.93 -8.47
CA LEU A 101 0.66 5.11 -9.48
C LEU A 101 1.30 4.97 -10.86
N LEU A 102 1.00 3.88 -11.55
CA LEU A 102 1.53 3.58 -12.88
C LEU A 102 0.39 3.58 -13.90
N ARG A 103 0.68 4.09 -15.11
CA ARG A 103 -0.21 3.93 -16.25
C ARG A 103 0.36 2.84 -17.15
N TYR A 104 -0.45 1.83 -17.46
CA TYR A 104 -0.02 0.81 -18.40
C TYR A 104 0.09 1.39 -19.80
N SER A 105 1.09 0.94 -20.56
CA SER A 105 1.19 1.19 -21.99
C SER A 105 0.53 0.02 -22.74
N GLY A 106 -0.80 -0.02 -22.68
CA GLY A 106 -1.62 -1.14 -23.18
C GLY A 106 -1.99 -1.06 -24.66
N THR A 107 -1.68 0.05 -25.35
CA THR A 107 -1.94 0.16 -26.79
C THR A 107 -1.18 -0.93 -27.58
N PHE A 108 -1.89 -1.69 -28.41
CA PHE A 108 -1.32 -2.85 -29.12
C PHE A 108 -0.11 -2.53 -30.01
N LYS A 109 0.01 -1.32 -30.54
CA LYS A 109 1.16 -0.92 -31.37
C LYS A 109 2.32 -0.32 -30.57
N ASN A 110 2.13 -0.01 -29.28
CA ASN A 110 3.22 0.51 -28.46
C ASN A 110 4.30 -0.56 -28.29
N GLY A 111 5.56 -0.11 -28.36
CA GLY A 111 6.73 -0.93 -28.07
C GLY A 111 6.86 -1.22 -26.57
N SER A 112 7.57 -2.30 -26.26
CA SER A 112 8.03 -2.63 -24.92
C SER A 112 9.33 -3.44 -25.06
N PRO A 113 10.32 -3.28 -24.16
CA PRO A 113 11.52 -4.11 -24.16
C PRO A 113 11.22 -5.63 -24.10
N TYR A 114 10.04 -5.98 -23.59
CA TYR A 114 9.58 -7.35 -23.37
C TYR A 114 8.68 -7.88 -24.51
N LYS A 115 8.51 -7.11 -25.59
CA LYS A 115 7.50 -7.38 -26.63
C LYS A 115 8.08 -7.29 -28.04
N GLY A 116 7.60 -8.18 -28.90
CA GLY A 116 7.92 -8.18 -30.33
C GLY A 116 8.47 -9.55 -30.76
N PRO A 117 8.99 -9.67 -31.99
CA PRO A 117 9.76 -10.84 -32.37
C PRO A 117 10.95 -11.06 -31.43
N PRO A 118 11.34 -12.32 -31.17
CA PRO A 118 12.46 -12.64 -30.32
C PRO A 118 13.77 -12.06 -30.89
N SER A 119 14.62 -11.60 -29.98
CA SER A 119 15.93 -11.01 -30.29
C SER A 119 16.80 -11.02 -29.03
N PRO A 120 18.13 -10.91 -29.15
CA PRO A 120 19.02 -10.87 -27.99
C PRO A 120 18.67 -9.76 -26.98
N SER A 121 18.17 -8.61 -27.44
CA SER A 121 17.74 -7.52 -26.56
C SER A 121 16.45 -7.84 -25.80
N VAL A 122 15.51 -8.55 -26.42
CA VAL A 122 14.27 -8.99 -25.76
C VAL A 122 14.58 -10.09 -24.75
N ASP A 123 15.45 -11.04 -25.12
CA ASP A 123 15.93 -12.08 -24.21
C ASP A 123 16.61 -11.45 -22.98
N ALA A 124 17.55 -10.51 -23.18
CA ALA A 124 18.22 -9.81 -22.08
C ALA A 124 17.25 -9.02 -21.19
N ALA A 125 16.20 -8.42 -21.75
CA ALA A 125 15.18 -7.73 -20.97
C ALA A 125 14.43 -8.70 -20.05
N TRP A 126 13.97 -9.83 -20.58
CA TRP A 126 13.31 -10.88 -19.82
C TRP A 126 14.24 -11.48 -18.75
N ASP A 127 15.46 -11.87 -19.14
CA ASP A 127 16.43 -12.51 -18.26
C ASP A 127 16.77 -11.62 -17.05
N ASN A 128 16.83 -10.31 -17.25
CA ASN A 128 17.06 -9.33 -16.18
C ASN A 128 16.01 -9.35 -15.05
N ILE A 129 14.80 -9.87 -15.31
CA ILE A 129 13.69 -9.96 -14.33
C ILE A 129 13.25 -11.41 -14.04
N THR A 130 13.74 -12.40 -14.79
CA THR A 130 13.45 -13.83 -14.55
C THR A 130 14.62 -14.61 -13.96
N GLU A 131 15.87 -14.24 -14.23
CA GLU A 131 17.05 -14.92 -13.71
C GLU A 131 17.40 -14.47 -12.28
N ILE A 132 16.41 -14.53 -11.39
CA ILE A 132 16.61 -14.28 -9.97
C ILE A 132 16.72 -15.62 -9.26
N GLY A 133 17.92 -15.91 -8.75
CA GLY A 133 18.20 -17.15 -8.05
C GLY A 133 17.43 -17.30 -6.75
N THR A 134 17.52 -18.50 -6.18
CA THR A 134 16.94 -18.82 -4.88
C THR A 134 17.74 -18.14 -3.76
N PHE A 135 17.10 -17.86 -2.64
CA PHE A 135 17.73 -17.34 -1.43
C PHE A 135 17.58 -18.34 -0.27
N ALA A 136 18.18 -18.03 0.88
CA ALA A 136 18.09 -18.84 2.09
C ALA A 136 17.19 -18.20 3.15
N ILE A 137 16.34 -19.00 3.79
CA ILE A 137 15.57 -18.65 4.99
C ILE A 137 15.84 -19.62 6.14
N ASP A 138 15.62 -19.16 7.36
CA ASP A 138 15.68 -20.02 8.54
C ASP A 138 14.42 -20.90 8.68
N LYS A 139 14.45 -21.81 9.66
CA LYS A 139 13.36 -22.74 9.93
C LYS A 139 12.08 -21.99 10.30
N GLU A 140 12.21 -20.95 11.10
CA GLU A 140 11.13 -20.06 11.51
C GLU A 140 10.48 -19.41 10.29
N GLY A 141 11.27 -18.99 9.31
CA GLY A 141 10.79 -18.50 8.03
C GLY A 141 9.94 -19.52 7.29
N VAL A 142 10.39 -20.76 7.16
CA VAL A 142 9.60 -21.83 6.51
C VAL A 142 8.25 -22.03 7.21
N ILE A 143 8.26 -22.03 8.55
CA ILE A 143 7.01 -22.18 9.33
C ILE A 143 6.06 -21.00 9.06
N ARG A 144 6.58 -19.77 8.96
CA ARG A 144 5.78 -18.56 8.70
C ARG A 144 5.16 -18.52 7.31
N THR A 145 5.71 -19.23 6.33
CA THR A 145 5.05 -19.41 5.02
C THR A 145 3.94 -20.47 5.06
N GLY A 146 3.76 -21.16 6.19
CA GLY A 146 2.86 -22.32 6.32
C GLY A 146 3.42 -23.61 5.72
N ALA A 147 4.70 -23.62 5.35
CA ALA A 147 5.37 -24.80 4.84
C ALA A 147 5.92 -25.67 5.98
N ASP A 148 6.13 -26.94 5.69
CA ASP A 148 6.68 -27.88 6.65
C ASP A 148 8.21 -27.98 6.51
N PRO A 149 8.98 -27.57 7.52
CA PRO A 149 10.42 -27.64 7.50
C PRO A 149 11.01 -29.06 7.48
N GLU A 150 10.20 -30.11 7.70
CA GLU A 150 10.63 -31.50 7.52
C GLU A 150 10.87 -31.87 6.05
N PHE A 151 10.04 -31.32 5.15
CA PHE A 151 10.09 -31.62 3.71
C PHE A 151 10.76 -30.52 2.88
N ALA A 152 10.95 -29.33 3.45
CA ALA A 152 11.58 -28.22 2.76
C ALA A 152 13.06 -28.49 2.48
N VAL A 153 13.50 -28.10 1.27
CA VAL A 153 14.88 -28.32 0.81
C VAL A 153 15.84 -27.44 1.62
N ARG A 154 16.90 -28.05 2.15
CA ARG A 154 18.02 -27.35 2.77
C ARG A 154 19.19 -27.26 1.81
N TYR A 155 19.90 -26.15 1.84
CA TYR A 155 21.17 -26.06 1.16
C TYR A 155 22.23 -26.95 1.82
N PRO A 156 23.14 -27.53 1.03
CA PRO A 156 24.37 -28.13 1.53
C PRO A 156 25.17 -27.16 2.39
N ASP A 157 25.89 -27.67 3.39
CA ASP A 157 26.61 -26.84 4.37
C ASP A 157 27.70 -25.96 3.72
N ASP A 158 28.19 -26.34 2.54
CA ASP A 158 29.27 -25.71 1.77
C ASP A 158 28.78 -24.72 0.70
N VAL A 159 27.47 -24.43 0.60
CA VAL A 159 26.90 -23.52 -0.42
C VAL A 159 27.43 -22.06 -0.35
N GLY A 160 28.12 -21.70 0.74
CA GLY A 160 28.66 -20.36 0.96
C GLY A 160 27.63 -19.34 1.47
N ALA A 161 28.03 -18.07 1.56
CA ALA A 161 27.19 -16.92 1.96
C ALA A 161 26.40 -17.10 3.29
N GLY A 162 26.87 -17.98 4.19
CA GLY A 162 26.15 -18.31 5.43
C GLY A 162 24.79 -18.98 5.19
N ALA A 163 24.59 -19.62 4.04
CA ALA A 163 23.36 -20.32 3.67
C ALA A 163 23.38 -21.83 3.97
N GLY A 164 24.53 -22.38 4.40
CA GLY A 164 24.65 -23.78 4.79
C GLY A 164 23.61 -24.19 5.83
N GLY A 165 22.92 -25.31 5.59
CA GLY A 165 21.87 -25.84 6.45
C GLY A 165 20.56 -25.03 6.51
N LYS A 166 20.49 -23.86 5.85
CA LYS A 166 19.28 -23.05 5.73
C LYS A 166 18.40 -23.56 4.58
N TYR A 167 17.17 -23.06 4.53
CA TYR A 167 16.15 -23.52 3.61
C TYR A 167 16.12 -22.72 2.31
N MET A 168 16.00 -23.42 1.19
CA MET A 168 15.92 -22.86 -0.16
C MET A 168 14.52 -22.27 -0.39
N ALA A 169 14.47 -21.03 -0.89
CA ALA A 169 13.23 -20.34 -1.21
C ALA A 169 13.38 -19.40 -2.41
N THR A 170 12.26 -19.02 -3.01
CA THR A 170 12.16 -18.07 -4.12
C THR A 170 10.99 -17.12 -3.86
N LEU A 171 11.06 -15.88 -4.33
CA LEU A 171 9.91 -14.98 -4.29
C LEU A 171 8.97 -15.36 -5.44
N GLU A 172 7.70 -15.56 -5.10
CA GLU A 172 6.66 -16.04 -6.04
C GLU A 172 6.54 -15.16 -7.30
N VAL A 173 6.76 -13.84 -7.19
CA VAL A 173 6.66 -12.93 -8.35
C VAL A 173 7.66 -13.29 -9.47
N PHE A 174 8.87 -13.76 -9.14
CA PHE A 174 9.84 -14.15 -10.17
C PHE A 174 9.45 -15.47 -10.84
N HIS A 175 8.81 -16.39 -10.11
CA HIS A 175 8.23 -17.59 -10.68
C HIS A 175 7.06 -17.27 -11.63
N GLN A 176 6.18 -16.35 -11.24
CA GLN A 176 5.09 -15.87 -12.09
C GLN A 176 5.61 -15.22 -13.38
N ILE A 177 6.61 -14.34 -13.29
CA ILE A 177 7.22 -13.72 -14.48
C ILE A 177 7.94 -14.76 -15.35
N HIS A 178 8.59 -15.76 -14.74
CA HIS A 178 9.15 -16.91 -15.47
C HIS A 178 8.06 -17.67 -16.26
N CYS A 179 6.91 -17.95 -15.66
CA CYS A 179 5.77 -18.57 -16.33
C CYS A 179 5.31 -17.75 -17.55
N VAL A 180 5.22 -16.43 -17.42
CA VAL A 180 4.86 -15.55 -18.55
C VAL A 180 5.90 -15.62 -19.67
N ASN A 181 7.19 -15.56 -19.33
CA ASN A 181 8.27 -15.65 -20.32
C ASN A 181 8.24 -17.00 -21.05
N LEU A 182 8.06 -18.10 -20.33
CA LEU A 182 7.96 -19.44 -20.92
C LEU A 182 6.78 -19.55 -21.88
N LEU A 183 5.58 -19.12 -21.47
CA LEU A 183 4.40 -19.10 -22.33
C LEU A 183 4.66 -18.26 -23.59
N TRP A 184 5.25 -17.07 -23.45
CA TRP A 184 5.59 -16.22 -24.59
C TRP A 184 6.61 -16.88 -25.53
N LYS A 185 7.70 -17.46 -25.03
CA LYS A 185 8.71 -18.18 -25.83
C LYS A 185 8.09 -19.31 -26.65
N THR A 186 7.08 -20.01 -26.11
CA THR A 186 6.39 -21.10 -26.84
C THR A 186 5.61 -20.64 -28.06
N THR A 187 5.31 -19.34 -28.18
CA THR A 187 4.69 -18.74 -29.37
C THR A 187 5.67 -18.47 -30.51
N TYR A 188 6.98 -18.67 -30.27
CA TYR A 188 8.06 -18.52 -31.27
C TYR A 188 8.91 -19.80 -31.40
N PRO A 189 8.32 -20.93 -31.82
CA PRO A 189 9.01 -22.23 -31.88
C PRO A 189 10.19 -22.25 -32.86
N ASP A 190 10.15 -21.43 -33.92
CA ASP A 190 11.22 -21.35 -34.91
C ASP A 190 12.50 -20.70 -34.36
N TYR A 191 12.38 -19.84 -33.33
CA TYR A 191 13.51 -19.20 -32.68
C TYR A 191 13.96 -19.96 -31.44
N TYR A 192 13.00 -20.39 -30.61
CA TYR A 192 13.26 -21.18 -29.40
C TYR A 192 13.11 -22.68 -29.69
N THR A 193 13.96 -23.19 -30.59
CA THR A 193 13.93 -24.59 -31.05
C THR A 193 14.26 -25.59 -29.95
N GLU A 194 15.19 -25.20 -29.08
CA GLU A 194 15.43 -25.83 -27.79
C GLU A 194 14.96 -24.82 -26.75
N ILE A 195 13.73 -24.96 -26.26
CA ILE A 195 13.37 -24.24 -25.03
C ILE A 195 14.26 -24.84 -23.94
N LYS A 196 15.43 -24.21 -23.73
CA LYS A 196 16.49 -24.61 -22.81
C LYS A 196 16.02 -24.44 -21.37
N ILE A 197 15.09 -25.28 -20.97
CA ILE A 197 14.76 -25.47 -19.57
C ILE A 197 15.16 -26.90 -19.27
N ASP A 198 16.16 -27.05 -18.42
CA ASP A 198 16.75 -28.30 -17.91
C ASP A 198 15.75 -29.34 -17.38
N PHE A 199 14.46 -29.02 -17.35
CA PHE A 199 13.35 -29.82 -16.83
C PHE A 199 12.47 -30.47 -17.91
N MET A 200 12.62 -30.12 -19.20
CA MET A 200 11.66 -30.52 -20.24
C MET A 200 12.33 -31.45 -21.25
N LYS A 201 12.40 -32.74 -20.90
CA LYS A 201 13.05 -33.76 -21.73
C LYS A 201 12.19 -34.22 -22.92
N ASP A 202 10.89 -33.93 -22.88
CA ASP A 202 9.90 -34.38 -23.84
C ASP A 202 8.69 -33.42 -23.90
N GLU A 203 7.91 -33.56 -24.98
CA GLU A 203 6.73 -32.73 -25.26
C GLU A 203 5.66 -32.80 -24.16
N LYS A 204 5.45 -33.97 -23.54
CA LYS A 204 4.45 -34.15 -22.49
C LYS A 204 4.87 -33.38 -21.23
N THR A 205 6.14 -33.43 -20.88
CA THR A 205 6.69 -32.67 -19.75
C THR A 205 6.59 -31.16 -20.00
N LEU A 206 6.90 -30.69 -21.21
CA LEU A 206 6.69 -29.29 -21.59
C LEU A 206 5.20 -28.92 -21.47
N ARG A 207 4.29 -29.75 -21.98
CA ARG A 207 2.85 -29.49 -21.91
C ARG A 207 2.35 -29.36 -20.47
N ASN A 208 2.72 -30.31 -19.61
CA ASN A 208 2.37 -30.27 -18.18
C ASN A 208 2.90 -29.00 -17.50
N HIS A 209 4.11 -28.55 -17.85
CA HIS A 209 4.67 -27.32 -17.32
C HIS A 209 3.88 -26.10 -17.80
N LEU A 210 3.52 -26.03 -19.09
CA LEU A 210 2.72 -24.91 -19.62
C LEU A 210 1.33 -24.85 -18.98
N ASP A 211 0.69 -26.00 -18.75
CA ASP A 211 -0.60 -26.08 -18.05
C ASP A 211 -0.47 -25.60 -16.60
N HIS A 212 0.60 -25.99 -15.91
CA HIS A 212 0.95 -25.48 -14.58
C HIS A 212 1.17 -23.96 -14.57
N CYS A 213 1.94 -23.42 -15.53
CA CYS A 213 2.17 -21.98 -15.67
C CYS A 213 0.84 -21.22 -15.86
N ALA A 214 -0.01 -21.70 -16.76
CA ALA A 214 -1.29 -21.07 -17.04
C ALA A 214 -2.21 -21.09 -15.80
N ASP A 215 -2.29 -22.23 -15.10
CA ASP A 215 -3.14 -22.35 -13.92
C ASP A 215 -2.63 -21.52 -12.73
N LEU A 216 -1.32 -21.49 -12.46
CA LEU A 216 -0.77 -20.63 -11.41
C LEU A 216 -1.00 -19.13 -11.69
N LEU A 217 -0.80 -18.70 -12.93
CA LEU A 217 -1.08 -17.32 -13.32
C LEU A 217 -2.57 -16.99 -13.16
N ARG A 218 -3.47 -17.90 -13.55
CA ARG A 218 -4.92 -17.75 -13.30
C ARG A 218 -5.21 -17.61 -11.81
N GLN A 219 -4.65 -18.46 -10.96
CA GLN A 219 -4.82 -18.39 -9.50
C GLN A 219 -4.31 -17.06 -8.93
N SER A 220 -3.13 -16.60 -9.37
CA SER A 220 -2.55 -15.32 -8.95
C SER A 220 -3.41 -14.12 -9.34
N LEU A 221 -3.91 -14.10 -10.58
CA LEU A 221 -4.80 -13.05 -11.06
C LEU A 221 -6.13 -13.03 -10.30
N GLN A 222 -6.71 -14.20 -9.99
CA GLN A 222 -7.94 -14.28 -9.19
C GLN A 222 -7.72 -13.93 -7.71
N CYS A 223 -6.57 -14.29 -7.15
CA CYS A 223 -6.19 -13.95 -5.78
C CYS A 223 -6.01 -12.44 -5.62
N THR A 224 -5.38 -11.79 -6.61
CA THR A 224 -5.20 -10.33 -6.61
C THR A 224 -6.50 -9.60 -6.92
N GLY A 225 -7.31 -10.14 -7.83
CA GLY A 225 -8.65 -9.63 -8.15
C GLY A 225 -8.66 -8.16 -8.57
N ASP A 226 -7.88 -7.81 -9.59
CA ASP A 226 -7.78 -6.41 -10.05
C ASP A 226 -9.15 -5.86 -10.46
N THR A 227 -9.57 -4.79 -9.77
CA THR A 227 -10.84 -4.09 -9.98
C THR A 227 -10.68 -2.79 -10.76
N SER A 228 -9.49 -2.51 -11.30
CA SER A 228 -9.28 -1.40 -12.22
C SER A 228 -10.18 -1.53 -13.45
N VAL A 229 -10.63 -0.38 -13.97
CA VAL A 229 -11.66 -0.35 -15.02
C VAL A 229 -11.03 -0.03 -16.37
N ILE A 230 -11.32 -0.87 -17.36
CA ILE A 230 -11.07 -0.58 -18.77
C ILE A 230 -12.28 0.19 -19.32
N THR A 231 -12.04 1.42 -19.76
CA THR A 231 -13.03 2.20 -20.49
C THR A 231 -12.94 1.91 -21.99
N TYR A 232 -13.90 2.42 -22.75
CA TYR A 232 -13.94 2.30 -24.20
C TYR A 232 -13.97 3.68 -24.82
N ASP A 233 -13.18 3.87 -25.86
CA ASP A 233 -13.03 5.12 -26.58
C ASP A 233 -13.57 4.98 -28.01
N TRP A 234 -14.08 6.08 -28.56
CA TRP A 234 -14.32 6.21 -29.99
C TRP A 234 -13.00 6.54 -30.69
N VAL A 235 -12.61 5.73 -31.67
CA VAL A 235 -11.35 5.92 -32.41
C VAL A 235 -11.63 6.09 -33.89
N ASN A 236 -10.92 7.02 -34.53
CA ASN A 236 -11.10 7.30 -35.96
C ASN A 236 -10.87 6.04 -36.80
N GLY A 237 -11.75 5.81 -37.78
CA GLY A 237 -11.71 4.64 -38.66
C GLY A 237 -12.27 3.35 -38.06
N ARG A 238 -13.02 3.45 -36.94
CA ARG A 238 -13.81 2.34 -36.40
C ARG A 238 -15.21 2.79 -36.03
N ASP A 239 -16.19 1.97 -36.36
CA ASP A 239 -17.60 2.19 -36.04
C ASP A 239 -18.05 1.47 -34.75
N ILE A 240 -17.12 0.81 -34.05
CA ILE A 240 -17.38 0.08 -32.80
C ILE A 240 -16.49 0.60 -31.65
N PRO A 241 -16.95 0.56 -30.39
CA PRO A 241 -16.16 0.98 -29.23
C PRO A 241 -14.82 0.25 -29.16
N TYR A 242 -13.74 0.99 -28.90
CA TYR A 242 -12.39 0.42 -28.80
C TYR A 242 -11.91 0.43 -27.35
N PRO A 243 -11.50 -0.71 -26.78
CA PRO A 243 -11.06 -0.77 -25.38
C PRO A 243 -9.77 0.03 -25.16
N ASN A 244 -9.76 0.86 -24.11
CA ASN A 244 -8.59 1.62 -23.70
C ASN A 244 -7.82 0.88 -22.59
N PHE A 245 -6.79 0.15 -23.00
CA PHE A 245 -5.92 -0.60 -22.09
C PHE A 245 -4.87 0.25 -21.37
N ASN A 246 -4.85 1.57 -21.59
CA ASN A 246 -3.90 2.47 -20.90
C ASN A 246 -4.45 2.89 -19.54
N THR A 247 -4.79 1.92 -18.69
CA THR A 247 -5.44 2.12 -17.40
C THR A 247 -4.43 2.51 -16.31
N LEU A 248 -4.93 3.12 -15.24
CA LEU A 248 -4.14 3.50 -14.06
C LEU A 248 -4.19 2.39 -13.01
N HIS A 249 -3.04 2.12 -12.39
CA HIS A 249 -2.84 1.06 -11.41
C HIS A 249 -2.05 1.56 -10.22
N LYS A 250 -2.37 1.07 -9.02
CA LYS A 250 -1.53 1.25 -7.83
C LYS A 250 -0.73 -0.01 -7.62
N CYS A 251 0.57 0.06 -7.85
CA CYS A 251 1.46 -1.09 -7.84
C CYS A 251 2.45 -0.99 -6.69
N ARG A 252 2.88 -2.13 -6.14
CA ARG A 252 4.09 -2.18 -5.32
C ARG A 252 5.28 -1.74 -6.17
N ASN A 253 6.30 -1.17 -5.53
CA ASN A 253 7.54 -0.85 -6.21
C ASN A 253 8.28 -2.14 -6.60
N PHE A 254 8.12 -2.56 -7.85
CA PHE A 254 8.76 -3.79 -8.36
C PHE A 254 10.28 -3.68 -8.40
N ASP A 255 10.84 -2.50 -8.64
CA ASP A 255 12.30 -2.31 -8.68
C ASP A 255 12.93 -2.60 -7.31
N ASN A 256 12.29 -2.19 -6.21
CA ASN A 256 12.74 -2.53 -4.86
C ASN A 256 12.73 -4.05 -4.63
N ILE A 257 11.67 -4.74 -5.09
CA ILE A 257 11.55 -6.20 -4.98
C ILE A 257 12.61 -6.89 -5.83
N LEU A 258 12.83 -6.41 -7.06
CA LEU A 258 13.85 -6.92 -7.98
C LEU A 258 15.26 -6.76 -7.40
N GLN A 259 15.59 -5.57 -6.88
CA GLN A 259 16.87 -5.30 -6.25
C GLN A 259 17.07 -6.16 -5.01
N TRP A 260 16.05 -6.32 -4.18
CA TRP A 260 16.10 -7.22 -3.02
C TRP A 260 16.39 -8.65 -3.46
N GLY A 261 15.67 -9.16 -4.47
CA GLY A 261 15.89 -10.50 -5.01
C GLY A 261 17.31 -10.70 -5.53
N LYS A 262 17.81 -9.74 -6.33
CA LYS A 262 19.19 -9.76 -6.86
C LYS A 262 20.26 -9.73 -5.78
N ALA A 263 20.02 -9.03 -4.67
CA ALA A 263 20.96 -8.90 -3.57
C ALA A 263 21.00 -10.14 -2.66
N HIS A 264 19.91 -10.92 -2.59
CA HIS A 264 19.78 -12.06 -1.68
C HIS A 264 19.88 -13.43 -2.38
N GLN A 265 19.90 -13.45 -3.71
CA GLN A 265 20.08 -14.69 -4.46
C GLN A 265 21.43 -15.33 -4.14
N LEU A 266 21.41 -16.65 -4.08
CA LEU A 266 22.61 -17.46 -3.92
C LEU A 266 23.14 -17.88 -5.29
N PRO A 267 24.46 -18.08 -5.43
CA PRO A 267 25.03 -18.62 -6.65
C PRO A 267 24.43 -19.99 -6.97
N LYS A 268 24.35 -20.33 -8.26
CA LYS A 268 23.91 -21.66 -8.70
C LYS A 268 24.89 -22.71 -8.18
N TYR A 269 24.54 -23.37 -7.08
CA TYR A 269 25.34 -24.46 -6.50
C TYR A 269 25.32 -25.67 -7.43
N HIS A 270 26.49 -26.09 -7.94
CA HIS A 270 26.62 -27.16 -8.95
C HIS A 270 25.60 -27.04 -10.10
N ASN A 271 25.50 -25.86 -10.72
CA ASN A 271 24.51 -25.57 -11.78
C ASN A 271 23.05 -25.77 -11.34
N GLY A 272 22.76 -25.59 -10.05
CA GLY A 272 21.44 -25.78 -9.46
C GLY A 272 21.07 -27.23 -9.18
N ARG A 273 22.04 -28.16 -9.22
CA ARG A 273 21.81 -29.58 -9.01
C ARG A 273 22.62 -30.09 -7.83
N PHE A 274 21.92 -30.43 -6.75
CA PHE A 274 22.47 -31.21 -5.65
C PHE A 274 21.51 -32.34 -5.29
N LEU A 275 22.07 -33.46 -4.84
CA LEU A 275 21.29 -34.65 -4.55
C LEU A 275 20.61 -34.53 -3.18
N LYS A 276 19.39 -35.04 -3.11
CA LYS A 276 18.69 -35.22 -1.84
C LYS A 276 19.53 -36.14 -0.92
N PRO A 277 19.89 -35.71 0.31
CA PRO A 277 20.62 -36.55 1.23
C PRO A 277 19.88 -37.85 1.55
N ALA A 278 20.65 -38.91 1.83
CA ALA A 278 20.08 -40.21 2.17
C ALA A 278 19.23 -40.12 3.46
N GLY A 279 18.04 -40.74 3.45
CA GLY A 279 17.14 -40.75 4.60
C GLY A 279 16.32 -39.46 4.81
N THR A 280 16.51 -38.41 4.01
CA THR A 280 15.64 -37.22 4.08
C THR A 280 14.21 -37.59 3.68
N PRO A 281 13.18 -37.18 4.44
CA PRO A 281 11.78 -37.39 4.06
C PRO A 281 11.46 -36.75 2.70
N GLY A 282 10.50 -37.32 1.98
CA GLY A 282 9.97 -36.77 0.74
C GLY A 282 8.47 -36.82 0.78
N ARG A 283 7.80 -35.80 0.22
CA ARG A 283 6.37 -35.90 -0.03
C ARG A 283 6.14 -36.74 -1.27
N GLU A 284 5.01 -37.44 -1.31
CA GLU A 284 4.45 -37.87 -2.58
C GLU A 284 4.21 -36.64 -3.46
N MET A 285 4.37 -36.80 -4.77
CA MET A 285 4.04 -35.71 -5.69
C MET A 285 2.58 -35.33 -5.45
N PRO A 286 2.28 -34.04 -5.18
CA PRO A 286 0.89 -33.61 -5.03
C PRO A 286 0.08 -34.10 -6.24
N PRO A 287 -1.15 -34.62 -6.02
CA PRO A 287 -1.98 -35.17 -7.08
C PRO A 287 -2.27 -34.15 -8.18
#